data_AF-A0AAV9EPZ0-F1
#
_entry.id   AF-A0AAV9EPZ0-F1
#
_cell.length_a   1.000
_cell.length_b   1.000
_cell.length_c   1.000
_cell.angle_alpha   90.00
_cell.angle_beta   90.00
_cell.angle_gamma   90.00
#
_symmetry.space_group_name_H-M   'P 1'
#
loop_
_entity.id
_entity.type
_entity.pdbx_description
1 polymer ?
#
loop_
_entity_poly.entity_id
_entity_poly.type
_entity_poly.pdbx_seq_one_letter_code
_entity_poly.pdbx_strand_id
1 'polypeptide(L)' 'MRAMIGSRPPRCGGRCSSCGNCEAVQVPAVPQDRKSKRRHYYYISIRGDDTTNYKPMSWKCKCGNLIFNP' A
#
# COMPACT_ATOMS: atom_id res chain seq x y z
N MET A 1 19.09 -12.76 -14.05
CA MET A 1 18.54 -11.86 -12.99
C MET A 1 17.02 -11.96 -13.07
N ARG A 2 16.32 -12.44 -12.02
CA ARG A 2 14.85 -12.54 -12.06
C ARG A 2 14.25 -11.14 -11.92
N ALA A 3 13.68 -10.59 -12.98
CA ALA A 3 12.91 -9.35 -12.91
C ALA A 3 11.60 -9.67 -12.18
N MET A 4 11.44 -9.12 -10.96
CA MET A 4 10.18 -9.21 -10.24
C MET A 4 9.22 -8.23 -10.89
N ILE A 5 8.07 -8.73 -11.36
CA ILE A 5 7.02 -7.88 -11.90
C ILE A 5 6.45 -7.06 -10.74
N GLY A 6 6.43 -5.73 -10.90
CA GLY A 6 5.89 -4.79 -9.91
C GLY A 6 6.93 -3.85 -9.30
N SER A 7 6.47 -3.05 -8.33
CA SER A 7 7.33 -2.08 -7.63
C SER A 7 8.27 -2.78 -6.64
N ARG A 8 9.46 -2.20 -6.40
CA ARG A 8 10.39 -2.68 -5.37
C ARG A 8 9.91 -2.33 -3.95
N PRO A 9 10.10 -3.21 -2.96
CA PRO A 9 9.72 -2.95 -1.58
C PRO A 9 10.50 -1.76 -0.97
N PRO A 10 9.84 -0.93 -0.14
CA PRO A 10 10.46 0.20 0.56
C PRO A 10 11.30 -0.24 1.76
N ARG A 11 12.19 0.65 2.24
CA ARG A 11 12.94 0.47 3.49
C ARG A 11 12.18 1.09 4.66
N CYS A 12 11.64 0.29 5.56
CA CYS A 12 10.76 0.79 6.62
C CYS A 12 11.46 1.29 7.91
N GLY A 13 12.80 1.30 7.94
CA GLY A 13 13.57 1.81 9.07
C GLY A 13 13.20 3.27 9.40
N GLY A 14 12.82 3.53 10.67
CA GLY A 14 12.44 4.86 11.15
C GLY A 14 11.06 5.37 10.72
N ARG A 15 10.29 4.59 9.94
CA ARG A 15 8.94 5.01 9.47
C ARG A 15 7.82 4.57 10.39
N CYS A 16 7.99 3.45 11.08
CA CYS A 16 7.11 3.08 12.18
C CYS A 16 7.54 3.81 13.46
N SER A 17 6.58 4.39 14.17
CA SER A 17 6.79 5.09 15.44
C SER A 17 7.23 4.14 16.56
N SER A 18 8.54 4.05 16.80
CA SER A 18 9.20 3.25 17.85
C SER A 18 8.79 1.76 17.87
N CYS A 19 8.44 1.20 16.70
CA CYS A 19 8.05 -0.19 16.58
C CYS A 19 9.25 -1.10 16.36
N GLY A 20 9.36 -2.18 17.14
CA GLY A 20 10.45 -3.14 17.00
C GLY A 20 10.42 -3.96 15.71
N ASN A 21 9.24 -4.25 15.15
CA ASN A 21 9.10 -5.04 13.93
C ASN A 21 8.31 -4.29 12.85
N CYS A 22 9.04 -3.49 12.05
CA CYS A 22 8.49 -2.64 10.99
C CYS A 22 8.86 -3.22 9.61
N GLU A 23 7.88 -3.77 8.90
CA GLU A 23 8.10 -4.54 7.67
C GLU A 23 7.43 -3.89 6.45
N ALA A 24 8.01 -4.10 5.27
CA ALA A 24 7.42 -3.68 4.01
C ALA A 24 6.33 -4.68 3.56
N VAL A 25 5.12 -4.18 3.31
CA VAL A 25 3.96 -5.00 2.91
C VAL A 25 3.29 -4.44 1.66
N GLN A 26 2.74 -5.32 0.83
CA GLN A 26 1.84 -4.93 -0.24
C GLN A 26 0.41 -4.83 0.31
N VAL A 27 -0.27 -3.71 0.07
CA VAL A 27 -1.68 -3.52 0.39
C VAL A 27 -2.47 -3.14 -0.86
N PRO A 28 -3.76 -3.48 -0.94
CA PRO A 28 -4.62 -3.01 -2.02
C PRO A 28 -4.57 -1.48 -2.17
N ALA A 29 -4.38 -1.00 -3.40
CA ALA A 29 -4.39 0.44 -3.70
C ALA A 29 -5.82 1.00 -3.71
N VAL A 30 -6.81 0.14 -3.95
CA VAL A 30 -8.23 0.49 -3.94
C VAL A 30 -8.71 0.50 -2.49
N PRO A 31 -9.24 1.63 -1.97
CA PRO A 31 -9.87 1.66 -0.65
C PRO A 31 -11.07 0.70 -0.65
N GLN A 32 -11.06 -0.30 0.24
CA GLN A 32 -12.27 -1.08 0.49
C GLN A 32 -13.27 -0.15 1.18
N ASP A 33 -14.44 0.02 0.57
CA ASP A 33 -15.46 0.99 0.94
C ASP A 33 -15.78 0.96 2.45
N ARG A 34 -15.16 1.88 3.19
CA ARG A 34 -15.51 2.24 4.56
C ARG A 34 -15.39 3.73 4.66
N LYS A 35 -16.47 4.43 4.30
CA LYS A 35 -16.83 5.82 4.65
C LYS A 35 -15.75 6.54 5.48
N SER A 36 -14.65 6.98 4.87
CA SER A 36 -13.65 7.73 5.61
C SER A 36 -12.97 8.74 4.71
N LYS A 37 -12.98 9.97 5.24
CA LYS A 37 -12.75 11.23 4.58
C LYS A 37 -11.36 11.30 3.94
N ARG A 38 -11.35 11.83 2.71
CA ARG A 38 -10.26 12.56 2.04
C ARG A 38 -8.98 12.70 2.88
N ARG A 39 -8.04 11.79 2.69
CA ARG A 39 -6.61 12.08 2.84
C ARG A 39 -6.00 11.87 1.47
N HIS A 40 -5.16 12.80 1.04
CA HIS A 40 -4.49 12.81 -0.26
C HIS A 40 -3.61 11.56 -0.43
N TYR A 41 -4.24 10.43 -0.75
CA TYR A 41 -3.56 9.29 -1.33
C TYR A 41 -3.41 9.55 -2.80
N TYR A 42 -2.28 9.13 -3.37
CA TYR A 42 -2.11 8.98 -4.81
C TYR A 42 -3.15 7.96 -5.29
N TYR A 43 -4.39 8.42 -5.49
CA TYR A 43 -5.45 7.60 -6.01
C TYR A 43 -5.03 7.32 -7.45
N ILE A 44 -4.75 6.06 -7.76
CA ILE A 44 -4.77 5.63 -9.15
C ILE A 44 -6.23 5.82 -9.54
N SER A 45 -6.49 6.84 -10.34
CA SER A 45 -7.82 7.11 -10.87
C SER A 45 -8.17 6.01 -11.84
N ILE A 46 -8.65 4.88 -11.33
CA ILE A 46 -9.32 3.88 -12.15
C ILE A 46 -10.66 4.51 -12.53
N ARG A 47 -10.65 5.36 -13.57
CA ARG A 47 -11.84 5.94 -14.19
C ARG A 47 -12.56 4.93 -15.08
N GLY A 48 -12.36 3.64 -14.87
CA GLY A 48 -12.87 2.62 -15.77
C GLY A 48 -12.87 1.25 -15.12
N ASP A 49 -14.08 0.76 -14.95
CA ASP A 49 -14.43 -0.64 -15.11
C ASP A 49 -14.01 -1.61 -13.98
N ASP A 50 -14.96 -1.86 -13.09
CA ASP A 50 -15.08 -3.07 -12.27
C ASP A 50 -15.11 -4.38 -13.10
N THR A 51 -14.85 -4.35 -14.42
CA THR A 51 -14.87 -5.50 -15.32
C THR A 51 -13.53 -6.23 -15.39
N THR A 52 -12.43 -5.58 -15.00
CA THR A 52 -11.10 -6.22 -15.03
C THR A 52 -10.82 -6.91 -13.70
N ASN A 53 -10.34 -8.16 -13.74
CA ASN A 53 -9.89 -8.88 -12.53
C ASN A 53 -8.58 -8.32 -11.94
N TYR A 54 -8.08 -7.18 -12.44
CA TYR A 54 -6.84 -6.57 -12.01
C TYR A 54 -7.03 -5.79 -10.70
N LYS A 55 -6.40 -6.28 -9.63
CA LYS A 55 -6.45 -5.68 -8.29
C LYS A 55 -5.10 -5.02 -7.96
N PRO A 56 -4.95 -3.70 -8.17
CA PRO A 56 -3.66 -3.06 -7.98
C PRO A 56 -3.24 -3.06 -6.51
N MET A 57 -1.94 -3.24 -6.30
CA MET A 57 -1.30 -3.22 -4.99
C MET A 57 -0.30 -2.07 -4.88
N SER A 58 -0.08 -1.59 -3.67
CA SER A 58 0.87 -0.54 -3.32
C SER A 58 1.69 -0.94 -2.11
N TRP A 59 2.95 -0.52 -2.05
CA TRP A 59 3.81 -0.78 -0.91
C TRP A 59 3.50 0.15 0.28
N LYS A 60 3.55 -0.42 1.49
CA LYS A 60 3.44 0.27 2.78
C LYS A 60 4.39 -0.31 3.81
N CYS A 61 4.54 0.39 4.92
CA CYS A 61 5.22 -0.14 6.10
C CYS A 61 4.18 -0.57 7.13
N LYS A 62 4.32 -1.77 7.69
CA LYS A 62 3.40 -2.32 8.70
C LYS A 62 4.14 -2.55 10.01
N CYS A 63 3.47 -2.21 11.11
CA CYS A 63 3.86 -2.57 12.45
C CYS A 63 2.62 -3.06 13.19
N GLY A 64 2.57 -4.36 13.55
CA GLY A 64 1.37 -4.95 14.14
C GLY A 64 0.14 -4.71 13.25
N ASN A 65 -0.85 -3.96 13.73
CA ASN A 65 -2.06 -3.62 12.97
C ASN A 65 -2.05 -2.20 12.36
N LEU A 66 -0.93 -1.49 12.48
CA LEU A 66 -0.76 -0.13 11.96
C LEU A 66 -0.07 -0.16 10.59
N ILE A 67 -0.61 0.63 9.65
CA ILE A 67 -0.07 0.82 8.31
C ILE A 67 0.42 2.26 8.18
N PHE A 68 1.68 2.42 7.77
CA PHE A 68 2.36 3.68 7.54
C PHE A 68 2.68 3.83 6.06
N ASN A 69 2.71 5.08 5.59
CA ASN A 69 3.30 5.34 4.28
C ASN A 69 4.80 5.04 4.36
N PRO A 70 5.35 4.37 3.33
CA PRO A 70 6.78 4.26 3.20
C PRO A 70 7.37 5.62 2.85
#